data_AF-A0A1C6U7I1-F1
#
_entry.id   AF-A0A1C6U7I1-F1
#
_cell.length_a   1.000
_cell.length_b   1.000
_cell.length_c   1.000
_cell.angle_alpha   90.00
_cell.angle_beta   90.00
_cell.angle_gamma   90.00
#
_symmetry.space_group_name_H-M   'P 1'
#
loop_
_entity.id
_entity.type
_entity.pdbx_description
1 polymer ?
#
loop_
_entity_poly.entity_id
_entity_poly.type
_entity_poly.pdbx_seq_one_letter_code
_entity_poly.pdbx_strand_id
1 'polypeptide(L)'
;MIDRQQAEQLAEAWARRDSQRLGYECTPLVSEFDLGYVILTTVSTEASTVPGDLPTIVLDKESGKVSTWPRVPTHVVEDMYRRSRPAGPTPPTTVDPASQLLREVRRLPIPGGAAHLTLDGHLHTAGGAKGDVALHHHPLVQAYLAELPTGHLVRGGDRHAELIVVSDVLHQYDHERTTNGQPPLTFDAVRALFEAARFETYRIREPHDPAGGSAERPCDSCVNFLVHFNLLPWSDLAFTREWHPDPAPDPEPGRFAPAVSHALVAAGWQPHFGDEVMAAAAVRDVMAVAGTNHRHQAFPAVMAVLTAFPALVGARRGAGAEVWISRFDIRPHAVTHSADTLADFAAVLGARLFPIGSEQQHSILAVDEHGRIFALDQGGEWFLGQDIDSALNTLLLGHAPTRVRDDGTW
;
A
#
# COMPACT_ATOMS: atom_id res chain seq x y z
N MET A 1 2.93 19.19 -13.81
CA MET A 1 4.13 20.01 -13.53
C MET A 1 4.08 20.44 -12.09
N ILE A 2 5.17 20.25 -11.35
CA ILE A 2 5.34 20.68 -9.98
C ILE A 2 5.79 22.14 -9.99
N ASP A 3 5.09 23.01 -9.27
CA ASP A 3 5.49 24.39 -9.06
C ASP A 3 6.37 24.56 -7.81
N ARG A 4 6.92 25.77 -7.65
CA ARG A 4 7.82 26.09 -6.54
C ARG A 4 7.15 25.93 -5.18
N GLN A 5 5.91 26.37 -5.03
CA GLN A 5 5.19 26.30 -3.77
C GLN A 5 4.95 24.84 -3.37
N GLN A 6 4.61 23.98 -4.33
CA GLN A 6 4.47 22.55 -4.13
C GLN A 6 5.80 21.90 -3.74
N ALA A 7 6.90 22.27 -4.39
CA ALA A 7 8.23 21.78 -4.04
C ALA A 7 8.65 22.18 -2.62
N GLU A 8 8.38 23.42 -2.19
CA GLU A 8 8.62 23.89 -0.83
C GLU A 8 7.78 23.12 0.20
N GLN A 9 6.49 22.90 -0.08
CA GLN A 9 5.61 22.10 0.78
C GLN A 9 6.06 20.65 0.95
N LEU A 10 6.54 20.02 -0.14
CA LEU A 10 7.11 18.68 -0.12
C LEU A 10 8.39 18.64 0.71
N ALA A 11 9.28 19.60 0.50
CA ALA A 11 10.53 19.69 1.23
C ALA A 11 10.30 19.87 2.74
N GLU A 12 9.32 20.69 3.13
CA GLU A 12 8.89 20.83 4.53
C GLU A 12 8.32 19.54 5.09
N ALA A 13 7.48 18.82 4.34
CA ALA A 13 6.92 17.55 4.77
C ALA A 13 8.01 16.49 5.00
N TRP A 14 8.98 16.39 4.09
CA TRP A 14 10.12 15.49 4.24
C TRP A 14 11.04 15.87 5.40
N ALA A 15 11.37 17.15 5.55
CA ALA A 15 12.19 17.63 6.66
C ALA A 15 11.54 17.39 8.02
N ARG A 16 10.21 17.54 8.13
CA ARG A 16 9.47 17.15 9.34
C ARG A 16 9.60 15.65 9.64
N ARG A 17 9.46 14.79 8.63
CA ARG A 17 9.63 13.33 8.78
C ARG A 17 11.06 12.97 9.17
N ASP A 18 12.06 13.61 8.56
CA ASP A 18 13.46 13.42 8.93
C ASP A 18 13.73 13.90 10.37
N SER A 19 13.13 15.01 10.79
CA SER A 19 13.26 15.49 12.18
C SER A 19 12.75 14.46 13.18
N GLN A 20 11.62 13.82 12.87
CA GLN A 20 11.02 12.76 13.68
C GLN A 20 11.90 11.50 13.70
N ARG A 21 12.40 11.09 12.53
CA ARG A 21 13.27 9.90 12.39
C ARG A 21 14.61 10.06 13.12
N LEU A 22 15.21 11.25 13.06
CA LEU A 22 16.55 11.52 13.58
C LEU A 22 16.55 12.06 15.01
N GLY A 23 15.41 12.57 15.50
CA GLY A 23 15.26 13.09 16.86
C GLY A 23 15.82 14.51 17.08
N TYR A 24 16.10 15.25 16.01
CA TYR A 24 16.53 16.65 16.04
C TYR A 24 15.94 17.43 14.86
N GLU A 25 15.88 18.75 14.99
CA GLU A 25 15.28 19.62 13.97
C GLU A 25 16.05 19.56 12.64
N CYS A 26 15.30 19.32 11.57
CA CYS A 26 15.76 19.33 10.19
C CYS A 26 15.02 20.43 9.42
N THR A 27 15.77 21.27 8.69
CA THR A 27 15.21 22.37 7.90
C THR A 27 15.51 22.17 6.42
N PRO A 28 14.51 22.24 5.53
CA PRO A 28 14.73 22.10 4.10
C PRO A 28 15.32 23.38 3.51
N LEU A 29 16.16 23.21 2.50
CA LEU A 29 16.61 24.27 1.60
C LEU A 29 16.29 23.87 0.17
N VAL A 30 15.52 24.70 -0.52
CA VAL A 30 15.06 24.46 -1.89
C VAL A 30 15.73 25.45 -2.84
N SER A 31 16.45 24.91 -3.82
CA SER A 31 17.05 25.67 -4.92
C SER A 31 16.41 25.28 -6.24
N GLU A 32 15.88 26.25 -6.96
CA GLU A 32 15.22 26.02 -8.25
C GLU A 32 16.22 26.17 -9.41
N PHE A 33 16.08 25.30 -10.41
CA PHE A 33 16.80 25.38 -11.68
C PHE A 33 15.86 25.07 -12.84
N ASP A 34 16.35 25.21 -14.08
CA ASP A 34 15.55 25.06 -15.29
C ASP A 34 14.95 23.66 -15.54
N LEU A 35 15.33 22.61 -14.81
CA LEU A 35 14.70 21.28 -14.92
C LEU A 35 13.94 20.85 -13.65
N GLY A 36 14.04 21.61 -12.55
CA GLY A 36 13.46 21.15 -11.28
C GLY A 36 13.94 21.90 -10.05
N TYR A 37 13.92 21.18 -8.93
CA TYR A 37 14.30 21.68 -7.61
C TYR A 37 15.35 20.77 -6.99
N VAL A 38 16.44 21.34 -6.49
CA VAL A 38 17.39 20.66 -5.61
C VAL A 38 16.97 20.94 -4.18
N ILE A 39 16.68 19.87 -3.44
CA ILE A 39 16.21 19.93 -2.05
C ILE A 39 17.29 19.32 -1.17
N LEU A 40 17.75 20.11 -0.20
CA LEU A 40 18.75 19.72 0.78
C LEU A 40 18.12 19.80 2.17
N THR A 41 18.35 18.78 2.99
CA THR A 41 18.00 18.87 4.41
C THR A 41 19.22 19.33 5.21
N THR A 42 19.04 20.42 5.96
CA THR A 42 20.04 20.98 6.86
C THR A 42 19.69 20.66 8.30
N VAL A 43 20.71 20.55 9.14
CA VAL A 43 20.60 20.20 10.56
C VAL A 43 21.49 21.13 11.36
N SER A 44 21.25 21.24 12.67
CA SER A 44 22.16 21.93 13.58
C SER A 44 23.59 21.38 13.44
N THR A 45 24.60 22.24 13.58
CA THR A 45 26.02 21.85 13.58
C THR A 45 26.38 20.90 14.73
N GLU A 46 25.53 20.82 15.76
CA GLU A 46 25.68 19.92 16.90
C GLU A 46 25.09 18.52 16.65
N ALA A 47 24.35 18.34 15.55
CA ALA A 47 23.72 17.07 15.21
C ALA A 47 24.74 16.10 14.57
N SER A 48 24.74 14.86 15.03
CA SER A 48 25.51 13.78 14.40
C SER A 48 24.69 13.17 13.25
N THR A 49 25.20 13.25 12.02
CA THR A 49 24.63 12.58 10.84
C THR A 49 25.53 11.42 10.43
N VAL A 50 24.96 10.25 10.13
CA VAL A 50 25.73 9.13 9.59
C VAL A 50 25.91 9.32 8.07
N PRO A 51 27.02 8.89 7.45
CA PRO A 51 27.15 8.93 6.00
C PRO A 51 25.97 8.23 5.30
N GLY A 52 25.29 8.96 4.42
CA GLY A 52 24.07 8.49 3.73
C GLY A 52 22.76 9.03 4.32
N ASP A 53 22.77 9.57 5.53
CA ASP A 53 21.64 10.35 6.05
C ASP A 53 21.49 11.66 5.28
N LEU A 54 20.23 12.07 5.10
CA LEU A 54 19.85 13.37 4.52
C LEU A 54 20.49 13.62 3.14
N PRO A 55 20.19 12.76 2.15
CA PRO A 55 20.79 12.91 0.83
C PRO A 55 20.29 14.17 0.14
N THR A 56 21.01 14.62 -0.90
CA THR A 56 20.49 15.64 -1.79
C THR A 56 19.40 15.03 -2.65
N ILE A 57 18.25 15.69 -2.72
CA ILE A 57 17.13 15.25 -3.55
C ILE A 57 17.01 16.18 -4.76
N VAL A 58 16.78 15.62 -5.94
CA VAL A 58 16.33 16.38 -7.11
C VAL A 58 14.90 15.98 -7.44
N LEU A 59 14.03 16.98 -7.47
CA LEU A 59 12.63 16.89 -7.90
C LEU A 59 12.50 17.50 -9.30
N ASP A 60 12.22 16.65 -10.30
CA ASP A 60 11.99 17.10 -11.67
C ASP A 60 10.64 17.81 -11.79
N LYS A 61 10.63 19.05 -12.31
CA LYS A 61 9.39 19.86 -12.35
C LYS A 61 8.36 19.35 -13.34
N GLU A 62 8.78 18.69 -14.42
CA GLU A 62 7.88 18.25 -15.49
C GLU A 62 7.21 16.94 -15.10
N SER A 63 8.02 15.95 -14.74
CA SER A 63 7.61 14.58 -14.47
C SER A 63 7.23 14.31 -13.01
N GLY A 64 7.61 15.17 -12.07
CA GLY A 64 7.47 14.90 -10.63
C GLY A 64 8.39 13.77 -10.13
N LYS A 65 9.35 13.32 -10.93
CA LYS A 65 10.31 12.29 -10.52
C LYS A 65 11.21 12.79 -9.41
N VAL A 66 11.33 12.00 -8.35
CA VAL A 66 12.26 12.21 -7.24
C VAL A 66 13.50 11.33 -7.45
N SER A 67 14.69 11.90 -7.25
CA SER A 67 15.95 11.17 -7.37
C SER A 67 16.95 11.62 -6.31
N THR A 68 17.77 10.67 -5.86
CA THR A 68 18.76 10.87 -4.80
C THR A 68 20.15 11.10 -5.38
N TRP A 69 20.85 12.11 -4.89
CA TRP A 69 22.14 12.58 -5.41
C TRP A 69 23.18 12.76 -4.29
N PRO A 70 24.48 12.70 -4.63
CA PRO A 70 25.54 12.95 -3.65
C PRO A 70 25.42 14.32 -2.98
N ARG A 71 25.92 14.42 -1.74
CA ARG A 71 25.94 15.67 -0.98
C ARG A 71 27.10 16.56 -1.43
N VAL A 72 26.92 17.21 -2.57
CA VAL A 72 27.86 18.17 -3.19
C VAL A 72 27.16 19.52 -3.40
N PRO A 73 27.88 20.63 -3.70
CA PRO A 73 27.24 21.92 -3.94
C PRO A 73 26.14 21.85 -5.00
N THR A 74 25.07 22.62 -4.81
CA THR A 74 23.84 22.58 -5.63
C THR A 74 24.12 22.62 -7.14
N HIS A 75 24.95 23.55 -7.61
CA HIS A 75 25.30 23.68 -9.03
C HIS A 75 25.95 22.41 -9.61
N VAL A 76 26.70 21.65 -8.80
CA VAL A 76 27.30 20.38 -9.24
C VAL A 76 26.22 19.33 -9.43
N VAL A 77 25.23 19.28 -8.53
CA VAL A 77 24.06 18.38 -8.67
C VAL A 77 23.23 18.73 -9.89
N GLU A 78 23.00 20.02 -10.15
CA GLU A 78 22.32 20.49 -11.36
C GLU A 78 23.02 20.00 -12.63
N ASP A 79 24.35 20.18 -12.73
CA ASP A 79 25.14 19.72 -13.88
C ASP A 79 25.18 18.19 -14.01
N MET A 80 25.19 17.46 -12.90
CA MET A 80 25.10 16.00 -12.90
C MET A 80 23.72 15.53 -13.37
N TYR A 81 22.64 16.19 -12.93
CA TYR A 81 21.27 15.89 -13.31
C TYR A 81 21.02 16.15 -14.80
N ARG A 82 21.52 17.28 -15.34
CA ARG A 82 21.46 17.56 -16.78
C ARG A 82 22.09 16.46 -17.62
N ARG A 83 23.25 15.96 -17.18
CA ARG A 83 24.01 14.92 -17.89
C ARG A 83 23.40 13.53 -17.77
N SER A 84 22.63 13.26 -16.72
CA SER A 84 21.98 11.97 -16.53
C SER A 84 20.63 11.85 -17.24
N ARG A 85 20.02 12.98 -17.66
CA ARG A 85 18.73 12.92 -18.37
C ARG A 85 18.90 12.16 -19.69
N PRO A 86 18.05 11.15 -19.94
CA PRO A 86 18.04 10.50 -21.24
C PRO A 86 17.70 11.51 -22.33
N ALA A 87 18.37 11.39 -23.48
CA ALA A 87 18.07 12.20 -24.64
C ALA A 87 16.79 11.68 -25.30
N GLY A 88 15.79 12.55 -25.47
CA GLY A 88 14.54 12.21 -26.16
C GLY A 88 13.32 12.15 -25.24
N PRO A 89 12.15 11.75 -25.79
CA PRO A 89 10.93 11.58 -25.02
C PRO A 89 11.11 10.50 -23.94
N THR A 90 10.46 10.68 -22.80
CA THR A 90 10.45 9.67 -21.74
C THR A 90 9.41 8.59 -22.06
N PRO A 91 9.63 7.34 -21.61
CA PRO A 91 8.60 6.32 -21.70
C PRO A 91 7.37 6.75 -20.89
N PRO A 92 6.16 6.32 -21.31
CA PRO A 92 4.96 6.49 -20.50
C PRO A 92 5.13 5.81 -19.13
N THR A 93 4.49 6.38 -18.11
CA THR A 93 4.39 5.75 -16.78
C THR A 93 2.95 5.34 -16.52
N THR A 94 2.79 4.27 -15.75
CA THR A 94 1.49 3.73 -15.36
C THR A 94 0.74 4.68 -14.44
N VAL A 95 1.46 5.36 -13.55
CA VAL A 95 0.92 6.33 -12.62
C VAL A 95 1.67 7.63 -12.84
N ASP A 96 0.96 8.76 -12.79
CA ASP A 96 1.60 10.07 -12.78
C ASP A 96 2.38 10.26 -11.46
N PRO A 97 3.73 10.33 -11.50
CA PRO A 97 4.53 10.43 -10.28
C PRO A 97 4.24 11.72 -9.51
N ALA A 98 3.94 12.81 -10.23
CA ALA A 98 3.61 14.09 -9.61
C ALA A 98 2.37 13.99 -8.73
N SER A 99 1.33 13.29 -9.19
CA SER A 99 0.09 13.11 -8.42
C SER A 99 0.30 12.30 -7.14
N GLN A 100 1.08 11.21 -7.17
CA GLN A 100 1.42 10.46 -5.96
C GLN A 100 2.24 11.30 -4.98
N LEU A 101 3.24 12.01 -5.51
CA LEU A 101 4.12 12.83 -4.71
C LEU A 101 3.37 13.97 -4.01
N LEU A 102 2.50 14.69 -4.73
CA LEU A 102 1.72 15.80 -4.16
C LEU A 102 0.78 15.34 -3.04
N ARG A 103 0.29 14.11 -3.09
CA ARG A 103 -0.51 13.53 -2.00
C ARG A 103 0.29 13.44 -0.70
N GLU A 104 1.60 13.20 -0.77
CA GLU A 104 2.48 13.12 0.40
C GLU A 104 2.64 14.44 1.17
N VAL A 105 2.26 15.58 0.57
CA VAL A 105 2.25 16.87 1.27
C VAL A 105 1.33 16.82 2.50
N ARG A 106 0.22 16.08 2.39
CA ARG A 106 -0.84 16.05 3.42
C ARG A 106 -1.09 14.66 4.00
N ARG A 107 -0.70 13.60 3.29
CA ARG A 107 -0.95 12.21 3.68
C ARG A 107 0.35 11.47 3.90
N LEU A 108 0.33 10.49 4.79
CA LEU A 108 1.43 9.53 4.90
C LEU A 108 1.42 8.53 3.72
N PRO A 109 2.59 8.10 3.21
CA PRO A 109 2.68 7.07 2.17
C PRO A 109 2.48 5.64 2.72
N ILE A 110 2.03 5.51 3.97
CA ILE A 110 1.82 4.24 4.67
C ILE A 110 0.33 4.01 5.00
N PRO A 111 -0.15 2.77 5.15
CA PRO A 111 0.58 1.56 4.80
C PRO A 111 0.72 1.45 3.28
N GLY A 112 1.90 1.08 2.81
CA GLY A 112 2.21 1.04 1.38
C GLY A 112 2.79 -0.30 0.97
N GLY A 113 2.95 -0.48 -0.34
CA GLY A 113 3.66 -1.59 -0.93
C GLY A 113 4.67 -1.05 -1.93
N ALA A 114 5.81 -1.72 -2.03
CA ALA A 114 6.80 -1.50 -3.07
C ALA A 114 7.17 -2.81 -3.74
N ALA A 115 7.40 -2.76 -5.04
CA ALA A 115 7.81 -3.90 -5.84
C ALA A 115 9.12 -3.57 -6.55
N HIS A 116 10.04 -4.53 -6.54
CA HIS A 116 11.33 -4.49 -7.20
C HIS A 116 11.36 -5.56 -8.28
N LEU A 117 11.57 -5.16 -9.53
CA LEU A 117 11.79 -6.04 -10.66
C LEU A 117 13.21 -5.81 -11.18
N THR A 118 14.08 -6.81 -11.02
CA THR A 118 15.44 -6.77 -11.55
C THR A 118 15.50 -7.53 -12.87
N LEU A 119 15.87 -6.86 -13.94
CA LEU A 119 15.96 -7.40 -15.29
C LEU A 119 17.24 -6.90 -15.96
N ASP A 120 18.03 -7.80 -16.57
CA ASP A 120 19.30 -7.47 -17.21
C ASP A 120 20.28 -6.67 -16.34
N GLY A 121 20.24 -6.88 -15.02
CA GLY A 121 21.06 -6.16 -14.04
C GLY A 121 20.54 -4.75 -13.66
N HIS A 122 19.43 -4.33 -14.25
CA HIS A 122 18.74 -3.08 -13.93
C HIS A 122 17.60 -3.32 -12.94
N LEU A 123 17.55 -2.51 -11.88
CA LEU A 123 16.48 -2.53 -10.88
C LEU A 123 15.40 -1.53 -11.26
N HIS A 124 14.18 -2.02 -11.43
CA HIS A 124 12.97 -1.24 -11.61
C HIS A 124 12.14 -1.30 -10.32
N THR A 125 11.60 -0.17 -9.91
CA THR A 125 10.86 -0.06 -8.64
C THR A 125 9.57 0.72 -8.83
N ALA A 126 8.48 0.27 -8.21
CA ALA A 126 7.24 1.04 -8.12
C ALA A 126 6.62 0.90 -6.73
N GLY A 127 5.81 1.90 -6.36
CA GLY A 127 4.94 1.85 -5.19
C GLY A 127 3.48 1.62 -5.59
N GLY A 128 2.66 1.16 -4.64
CA GLY A 128 1.21 1.12 -4.81
C GLY A 128 0.62 2.52 -4.98
N ALA A 129 -0.42 2.64 -5.81
CA ALA A 129 -1.02 3.92 -6.17
C ALA A 129 -2.22 4.28 -5.28
N LYS A 130 -2.07 5.34 -4.48
CA LYS A 130 -3.15 5.86 -3.61
C LYS A 130 -3.80 7.12 -4.15
N GLY A 131 -4.99 7.42 -3.64
CA GLY A 131 -5.75 8.61 -4.00
C GLY A 131 -6.41 8.52 -5.37
N ASP A 132 -7.02 9.62 -5.80
CA ASP A 132 -7.82 9.72 -7.02
C ASP A 132 -6.94 9.92 -8.27
N VAL A 133 -6.04 8.95 -8.50
CA VAL A 133 -5.19 8.90 -9.69
C VAL A 133 -5.74 7.96 -10.76
N ALA A 134 -5.59 8.38 -12.02
CA ALA A 134 -5.80 7.53 -13.18
C ALA A 134 -4.62 6.57 -13.36
N LEU A 135 -4.92 5.34 -13.78
CA LEU A 135 -3.93 4.32 -14.08
C LEU A 135 -3.85 4.13 -15.59
N HIS A 136 -2.66 4.27 -16.14
CA HIS A 136 -2.34 4.11 -17.54
C HIS A 136 -1.52 2.84 -17.76
N HIS A 137 -2.06 1.71 -17.32
CA HIS A 137 -1.41 0.40 -17.47
C HIS A 137 -1.02 0.11 -18.91
N HIS A 138 0.08 -0.61 -19.11
CA HIS A 138 0.53 -1.10 -20.39
C HIS A 138 -0.57 -1.97 -21.05
N PRO A 139 -0.76 -1.94 -22.38
CA PRO A 139 -1.83 -2.68 -23.05
C PRO A 139 -1.91 -4.17 -22.70
N LEU A 140 -0.76 -4.84 -22.49
CA LEU A 140 -0.75 -6.26 -22.06
C LEU A 140 -1.27 -6.47 -20.63
N VAL A 141 -1.00 -5.54 -19.71
CA VAL A 141 -1.55 -5.58 -18.34
C VAL A 141 -3.04 -5.24 -18.36
N GLN A 142 -3.46 -4.28 -19.19
CA GLN A 142 -4.87 -3.98 -19.41
C GLN A 142 -5.64 -5.18 -19.97
N ALA A 143 -5.06 -5.90 -20.94
CA ALA A 143 -5.65 -7.11 -21.51
C ALA A 143 -5.83 -8.19 -20.43
N TYR A 144 -4.81 -8.46 -19.62
CA TYR A 144 -4.92 -9.36 -18.48
C TYR A 144 -6.05 -8.95 -17.53
N LEU A 145 -6.10 -7.68 -17.12
CA LEU A 145 -7.13 -7.18 -16.20
C LEU A 145 -8.55 -7.28 -16.79
N ALA A 146 -8.69 -7.06 -18.10
CA ALA A 146 -9.98 -7.14 -18.80
C ALA A 146 -10.47 -8.58 -18.99
N GLU A 147 -9.54 -9.56 -19.05
CA GLU A 147 -9.86 -10.98 -19.19
C GLU A 147 -10.17 -11.66 -17.84
N LEU A 148 -9.84 -11.04 -16.71
CA LEU A 148 -10.15 -11.59 -15.39
C LEU A 148 -11.67 -11.69 -15.18
N PRO A 149 -12.19 -12.86 -14.76
CA PRO A 149 -13.56 -12.93 -14.31
C PRO A 149 -13.79 -12.05 -13.08
N THR A 150 -15.00 -11.52 -12.93
CA THR A 150 -15.40 -10.79 -11.72
C THR A 150 -15.08 -11.61 -10.47
N GLY A 151 -14.64 -10.94 -9.40
CA GLY A 151 -14.21 -11.60 -8.17
C GLY A 151 -12.78 -12.15 -8.17
N HIS A 152 -12.00 -12.04 -9.26
CA HIS A 152 -10.63 -12.58 -9.33
C HIS A 152 -9.51 -11.55 -9.04
N LEU A 153 -9.89 -10.29 -8.85
CA LEU A 153 -8.99 -9.23 -8.44
C LEU A 153 -9.30 -8.83 -7.00
N VAL A 154 -8.30 -8.81 -6.13
CA VAL A 154 -8.43 -8.21 -4.80
C VAL A 154 -8.84 -6.74 -4.94
N ARG A 155 -9.47 -6.21 -3.89
CA ARG A 155 -9.76 -4.78 -3.78
C ARG A 155 -8.54 -3.94 -4.14
N GLY A 156 -8.69 -3.05 -5.11
CA GLY A 156 -7.62 -2.16 -5.55
C GLY A 156 -6.42 -2.86 -6.19
N GLY A 157 -6.55 -4.13 -6.61
CA GLY A 157 -5.43 -4.91 -7.15
C GLY A 157 -4.77 -4.30 -8.39
N ASP A 158 -5.51 -3.52 -9.17
CA ASP A 158 -4.99 -2.73 -10.30
C ASP A 158 -4.03 -1.61 -9.86
N ARG A 159 -4.06 -1.19 -8.59
CA ARG A 159 -3.21 -0.15 -8.00
C ARG A 159 -1.97 -0.70 -7.31
N HIS A 160 -1.81 -2.01 -7.28
CA HIS A 160 -0.73 -2.64 -6.54
C HIS A 160 0.63 -2.42 -7.19
N ALA A 161 1.66 -2.26 -6.36
CA ALA A 161 3.03 -2.00 -6.80
C ALA A 161 3.51 -3.05 -7.81
N GLU A 162 3.07 -4.30 -7.64
CA GLU A 162 3.45 -5.42 -8.49
C GLU A 162 2.95 -5.27 -9.94
N LEU A 163 1.72 -4.78 -10.14
CA LEU A 163 1.18 -4.54 -11.47
C LEU A 163 1.81 -3.30 -12.10
N ILE A 164 2.03 -2.26 -11.28
CA ILE A 164 2.60 -0.98 -11.73
C ILE A 164 4.04 -1.18 -12.22
N VAL A 165 4.90 -1.86 -11.46
CA VAL A 165 6.31 -2.05 -11.88
C VAL A 165 6.42 -2.87 -13.17
N VAL A 166 5.58 -3.90 -13.33
CA VAL A 166 5.54 -4.69 -14.57
C VAL A 166 5.07 -3.83 -15.73
N SER A 167 4.00 -3.07 -15.54
CA SER A 167 3.48 -2.15 -16.55
C SER A 167 4.52 -1.09 -16.97
N ASP A 168 5.23 -0.48 -16.02
CA ASP A 168 6.26 0.52 -16.30
C ASP A 168 7.44 -0.06 -17.09
N VAL A 169 7.87 -1.29 -16.75
CA VAL A 169 8.92 -2.00 -17.50
C VAL A 169 8.47 -2.26 -18.93
N LEU A 170 7.24 -2.71 -19.13
CA LEU A 170 6.71 -2.97 -20.48
C LEU A 170 6.60 -1.68 -21.30
N HIS A 171 6.12 -0.58 -20.72
CA HIS A 171 6.11 0.73 -21.36
C HIS A 171 7.52 1.17 -21.79
N GLN A 172 8.52 0.94 -20.95
CA GLN A 172 9.91 1.25 -21.28
C GLN A 172 10.40 0.44 -22.49
N TYR A 173 10.22 -0.89 -22.48
CA TYR A 173 10.67 -1.73 -23.59
C TYR A 173 9.92 -1.40 -24.89
N ASP A 174 8.60 -1.17 -24.85
CA ASP A 174 7.85 -0.80 -26.05
C ASP A 174 8.21 0.58 -26.58
N HIS A 175 8.55 1.52 -25.69
CA HIS A 175 9.08 2.82 -26.07
C HIS A 175 10.42 2.69 -26.83
N GLU A 176 11.34 1.87 -26.31
CA GLU A 176 12.63 1.59 -26.95
C GLU A 176 12.45 0.88 -28.30
N ARG A 177 11.56 -0.11 -28.37
CA ARG A 177 11.23 -0.83 -29.61
C ARG A 177 10.64 0.09 -30.67
N THR A 178 9.68 0.92 -30.28
CA THR A 178 9.06 1.91 -31.18
C THR A 178 10.09 2.89 -31.73
N THR A 179 10.99 3.38 -30.87
CA THR A 179 12.10 4.26 -31.27
C THR A 179 13.04 3.58 -32.27
N ASN A 180 13.21 2.27 -32.15
CA ASN A 180 13.99 1.43 -33.07
C ASN A 180 13.21 0.92 -34.29
N GLY A 181 11.96 1.36 -34.51
CA GLY A 181 11.12 0.92 -35.63
C GLY A 181 10.66 -0.54 -35.54
N GLN A 182 10.67 -1.12 -34.34
CA GLN A 182 10.21 -2.48 -34.06
C GLN A 182 8.75 -2.50 -33.61
N PRO A 183 8.01 -3.59 -33.86
CA PRO A 183 6.65 -3.73 -33.34
C PRO A 183 6.65 -3.85 -31.81
N PRO A 184 5.53 -3.48 -31.15
CA PRO A 184 5.30 -3.71 -29.72
C PRO A 184 5.57 -5.15 -29.28
N LEU A 185 5.84 -5.32 -27.99
CA LEU A 185 6.02 -6.62 -27.36
C LEU A 185 4.77 -7.47 -27.50
N THR A 186 4.98 -8.72 -27.87
CA THR A 186 3.96 -9.77 -27.78
C THR A 186 4.02 -10.39 -26.39
N PHE A 187 2.92 -11.01 -25.96
CA PHE A 187 2.89 -11.67 -24.65
C PHE A 187 3.93 -12.80 -24.53
N ASP A 188 4.14 -13.59 -25.58
CA ASP A 188 5.18 -14.64 -25.60
C ASP A 188 6.59 -14.05 -25.45
N ALA A 189 6.86 -12.91 -26.09
CA ALA A 189 8.14 -12.21 -25.93
C ALA A 189 8.33 -11.69 -24.50
N VAL A 190 7.27 -11.21 -23.85
CA VAL A 190 7.30 -10.79 -22.44
C VAL A 190 7.63 -11.96 -21.52
N ARG A 191 6.98 -13.11 -21.71
CA ARG A 191 7.25 -14.29 -20.88
C ARG A 191 8.70 -14.75 -21.01
N ALA A 192 9.27 -14.72 -22.21
CA ALA A 192 10.67 -15.03 -22.44
C ALA A 192 11.60 -13.98 -21.78
N LEU A 193 11.26 -12.70 -21.89
CA LEU A 193 12.01 -11.60 -21.27
C LEU A 193 12.10 -11.75 -19.74
N PHE A 194 10.99 -12.11 -19.10
CA PHE A 194 10.91 -12.22 -17.64
C PHE A 194 11.45 -13.54 -17.07
N GLU A 195 11.84 -14.51 -17.90
CA GLU A 195 12.37 -15.80 -17.45
C GLU A 195 13.62 -15.65 -16.54
N ALA A 196 14.47 -14.66 -16.80
CA ALA A 196 15.67 -14.38 -16.02
C ALA A 196 15.49 -13.24 -15.00
N ALA A 197 14.28 -12.69 -14.86
CA ALA A 197 14.01 -11.59 -13.96
C ALA A 197 13.94 -12.05 -12.50
N ARG A 198 14.31 -11.17 -11.57
CA ARG A 198 14.08 -11.37 -10.13
C ARG A 198 13.01 -10.40 -9.65
N PHE A 199 12.04 -10.92 -8.90
CA PHE A 199 10.97 -10.12 -8.33
C PHE A 199 11.02 -10.17 -6.79
N GLU A 200 10.94 -8.99 -6.16
CA GLU A 200 10.89 -8.84 -4.71
C GLU A 200 9.78 -7.86 -4.33
N THR A 201 9.07 -8.10 -3.24
CA THR A 201 7.99 -7.22 -2.74
C THR A 201 8.28 -6.78 -1.30
N TYR A 202 7.84 -5.57 -0.96
CA TYR A 202 8.11 -4.94 0.33
C TYR A 202 6.85 -4.28 0.87
N ARG A 203 6.66 -4.40 2.18
CA ARG A 203 5.63 -3.69 2.95
C ARG A 203 6.22 -2.40 3.51
N ILE A 204 5.61 -1.27 3.18
CA ILE A 204 5.97 0.04 3.74
C ILE A 204 5.06 0.29 4.94
N ARG A 205 5.66 0.32 6.13
CA ARG A 205 4.97 0.44 7.43
C ARG A 205 5.60 1.54 8.27
N GLU A 206 5.05 1.77 9.46
CA GLU A 206 5.64 2.68 10.43
C GLU A 206 7.07 2.27 10.80
N PRO A 207 7.95 3.22 11.17
CA PRO A 207 9.23 2.89 11.76
C PRO A 207 9.05 1.91 12.92
N HIS A 208 9.91 0.89 12.97
CA HIS A 208 9.90 -0.17 13.98
C HIS A 208 8.71 -1.14 13.93
N ASP A 209 7.79 -1.02 12.97
CA ASP A 209 6.81 -2.07 12.72
C ASP A 209 7.52 -3.33 12.19
N PRO A 210 7.48 -4.48 12.90
CA PRO A 210 8.12 -5.71 12.46
C PRO A 210 7.50 -6.28 11.17
N ALA A 211 6.30 -5.85 10.78
CA ALA A 211 5.69 -6.22 9.51
C ALA A 211 6.21 -5.40 8.32
N GLY A 212 7.01 -4.35 8.56
CA GLY A 212 7.65 -3.54 7.52
C GLY A 212 8.90 -4.20 6.92
N GLY A 213 9.23 -3.86 5.68
CA GLY A 213 10.39 -4.38 4.95
C GLY A 213 10.01 -5.49 3.97
N SER A 214 10.93 -6.42 3.71
CA SER A 214 10.73 -7.50 2.74
C SER A 214 9.52 -8.36 3.10
N ALA A 215 8.63 -8.55 2.13
CA ALA A 215 7.47 -9.41 2.27
C ALA A 215 7.74 -10.76 1.61
N GLU A 216 7.42 -11.84 2.33
CA GLU A 216 7.59 -13.20 1.81
C GLU A 216 6.85 -13.40 0.48
N ARG A 217 5.63 -12.85 0.37
CA ARG A 217 4.76 -12.99 -0.80
C ARG A 217 3.92 -11.72 -1.04
N PRO A 218 3.57 -11.44 -2.30
CA PRO A 218 2.49 -10.51 -2.67
C PRO A 218 1.11 -11.00 -2.24
N CYS A 219 0.08 -10.17 -2.40
CA CYS A 219 -1.30 -10.59 -2.18
C CYS A 219 -1.75 -11.63 -3.23
N ASP A 220 -2.90 -12.28 -2.98
CA ASP A 220 -3.38 -13.40 -3.78
C ASP A 220 -3.48 -13.08 -5.29
N SER A 221 -4.11 -11.97 -5.70
CA SER A 221 -4.18 -11.61 -7.12
C SER A 221 -2.84 -11.20 -7.73
N CYS A 222 -1.93 -10.60 -6.95
CA CYS A 222 -0.59 -10.27 -7.44
C CYS A 222 0.25 -11.53 -7.68
N VAL A 223 0.11 -12.57 -6.86
CA VAL A 223 0.74 -13.87 -7.12
C VAL A 223 0.24 -14.45 -8.44
N ASN A 224 -1.08 -14.49 -8.66
CA ASN A 224 -1.66 -14.98 -9.92
C ASN A 224 -1.15 -14.18 -11.13
N PHE A 225 -1.11 -12.85 -11.03
CA PHE A 225 -0.59 -11.95 -12.06
C PHE A 225 0.89 -12.21 -12.37
N LEU A 226 1.74 -12.29 -11.35
CA LEU A 226 3.18 -12.48 -11.55
C LEU A 226 3.50 -13.86 -12.11
N VAL A 227 2.75 -14.91 -11.75
CA VAL A 227 2.88 -16.23 -12.39
C VAL A 227 2.47 -16.15 -13.86
N HIS A 228 1.38 -15.45 -14.20
CA HIS A 228 0.93 -15.26 -15.57
C HIS A 228 2.00 -14.59 -16.44
N PHE A 229 2.67 -13.56 -15.91
CA PHE A 229 3.76 -12.85 -16.58
C PHE A 229 5.13 -13.56 -16.49
N ASN A 230 5.22 -14.77 -15.92
CA ASN A 230 6.48 -15.53 -15.77
C ASN A 230 7.52 -14.88 -14.83
N LEU A 231 7.07 -14.11 -13.84
CA LEU A 231 7.90 -13.48 -12.81
C LEU A 231 7.94 -14.26 -11.49
N LEU A 232 6.98 -15.17 -11.29
CA LEU A 232 6.96 -16.15 -10.20
C LEU A 232 6.76 -17.55 -10.77
N PRO A 233 7.29 -18.60 -10.09
CA PRO A 233 7.12 -19.97 -10.55
C PRO A 233 5.65 -20.42 -10.44
N TRP A 234 5.22 -21.30 -11.33
CA TRP A 234 3.86 -21.84 -11.35
C TRP A 234 3.43 -22.47 -10.01
N SER A 235 4.38 -22.96 -9.21
CA SER A 235 4.13 -23.54 -7.89
C SER A 235 3.48 -22.55 -6.91
N ASP A 236 3.69 -21.25 -7.10
CA ASP A 236 3.18 -20.22 -6.21
C ASP A 236 1.65 -20.07 -6.28
N LEU A 237 1.03 -20.58 -7.36
CA LEU A 237 -0.42 -20.75 -7.44
C LEU A 237 -0.96 -21.68 -6.33
N ALA A 238 -0.11 -22.46 -5.66
CA ALA A 238 -0.51 -23.21 -4.48
C ALA A 238 -0.97 -22.29 -3.33
N PHE A 239 -0.43 -21.07 -3.25
CA PHE A 239 -0.77 -20.10 -2.22
C PHE A 239 -2.06 -19.36 -2.48
N THR A 240 -2.59 -19.40 -3.70
CA THR A 240 -3.83 -18.72 -4.09
C THR A 240 -4.98 -19.71 -4.31
N ARG A 241 -4.78 -20.99 -3.99
CA ARG A 241 -5.85 -21.99 -4.04
C ARG A 241 -7.04 -21.55 -3.21
N GLU A 242 -8.20 -21.66 -3.83
CA GLU A 242 -9.48 -21.41 -3.19
C GLU A 242 -9.68 -22.37 -2.02
N TRP A 243 -10.31 -21.86 -0.98
CA TRP A 243 -10.69 -22.64 0.17
C TRP A 243 -12.02 -22.11 0.70
N HIS A 244 -12.95 -23.03 0.88
CA HIS A 244 -14.29 -22.76 1.42
C HIS A 244 -14.48 -23.57 2.70
N PRO A 245 -15.15 -23.00 3.70
CA PRO A 245 -15.51 -23.73 4.91
C PRO A 245 -16.58 -24.78 4.60
N ASP A 246 -16.51 -25.92 5.30
CA ASP A 246 -17.63 -26.86 5.35
C ASP A 246 -18.83 -26.21 6.07
N PRO A 247 -20.07 -26.63 5.77
CA PRO A 247 -21.24 -26.21 6.52
C PRO A 247 -21.10 -26.49 8.02
N ALA A 248 -21.46 -25.51 8.84
CA ALA A 248 -21.36 -25.60 10.29
C ALA A 248 -22.60 -25.00 10.97
N PRO A 249 -22.96 -25.46 12.17
CA PRO A 249 -24.06 -24.87 12.93
C PRO A 249 -23.81 -23.38 13.20
N ASP A 250 -24.81 -22.55 12.92
CA ASP A 250 -24.77 -21.11 13.20
C ASP A 250 -24.98 -20.85 14.70
N PRO A 251 -23.98 -20.30 15.43
CA PRO A 251 -24.13 -20.03 16.86
C PRO A 251 -25.14 -18.91 17.14
N GLU A 252 -25.42 -18.04 16.17
CA GLU A 252 -26.42 -16.97 16.28
C GLU A 252 -27.34 -16.94 15.05
N PRO A 253 -28.33 -17.87 14.98
CA PRO A 253 -29.19 -18.02 13.81
C PRO A 253 -29.86 -16.73 13.36
N GLY A 254 -29.62 -16.37 12.09
CA GLY A 254 -30.27 -15.24 11.42
C GLY A 254 -29.50 -13.92 11.47
N ARG A 255 -28.33 -13.88 12.14
CA ARG A 255 -27.43 -12.71 12.09
C ARG A 255 -26.71 -12.59 10.74
N PHE A 256 -26.30 -13.72 10.17
CA PHE A 256 -25.53 -13.78 8.92
C PHE A 256 -26.15 -14.71 7.88
N ALA A 257 -25.83 -14.47 6.61
CA ALA A 257 -26.09 -15.44 5.55
C ALA A 257 -25.27 -16.73 5.80
N PRO A 258 -25.74 -17.92 5.39
CA PRO A 258 -25.06 -19.19 5.69
C PRO A 258 -23.58 -19.23 5.31
N ALA A 259 -23.23 -18.69 4.13
CA ALA A 259 -21.83 -18.67 3.67
C ALA A 259 -20.90 -17.81 4.55
N VAL A 260 -21.44 -16.80 5.22
CA VAL A 260 -20.70 -15.94 6.15
C VAL A 260 -20.60 -16.63 7.50
N SER A 261 -21.70 -17.13 8.05
CA SER A 261 -21.68 -17.89 9.32
C SER A 261 -20.74 -19.09 9.26
N HIS A 262 -20.79 -19.92 8.21
CA HIS A 262 -19.85 -21.05 8.05
C HIS A 262 -18.38 -20.60 8.05
N ALA A 263 -18.07 -19.48 7.41
CA ALA A 263 -16.70 -18.96 7.36
C ALA A 263 -16.25 -18.41 8.71
N LEU A 264 -17.14 -17.74 9.44
CA LEU A 264 -16.85 -17.25 10.79
C LEU A 264 -16.66 -18.41 11.76
N VAL A 265 -17.51 -19.43 11.73
CA VAL A 265 -17.38 -20.62 12.58
C VAL A 265 -16.08 -21.37 12.27
N ALA A 266 -15.73 -21.55 11.00
CA ALA A 266 -14.46 -22.16 10.62
C ALA A 266 -13.24 -21.30 11.01
N ALA A 267 -13.44 -19.99 11.18
CA ALA A 267 -12.44 -19.05 11.67
C ALA A 267 -12.36 -19.00 13.22
N GLY A 268 -13.15 -19.83 13.92
CA GLY A 268 -13.17 -19.94 15.37
C GLY A 268 -14.25 -19.10 16.07
N TRP A 269 -15.20 -18.50 15.34
CA TRP A 269 -16.27 -17.71 15.96
C TRP A 269 -17.23 -18.57 16.76
N GLN A 270 -17.19 -18.43 18.08
CA GLN A 270 -18.06 -19.08 19.04
C GLN A 270 -18.29 -18.11 20.21
N PRO A 271 -19.40 -17.34 20.22
CA PRO A 271 -19.67 -16.37 21.28
C PRO A 271 -19.58 -16.99 22.68
N HIS A 272 -18.80 -16.37 23.56
CA HIS A 272 -18.54 -16.85 24.90
C HIS A 272 -18.58 -15.70 25.91
N PHE A 273 -19.03 -15.97 27.14
CA PHE A 273 -19.12 -14.95 28.21
C PHE A 273 -17.77 -14.31 28.61
N GLY A 274 -16.66 -14.85 28.11
CA GLY A 274 -15.29 -14.43 28.45
C GLY A 274 -14.68 -13.46 27.44
N ASP A 275 -15.39 -13.21 26.33
CA ASP A 275 -14.88 -12.44 25.19
C ASP A 275 -14.61 -10.98 25.56
N GLU A 276 -15.35 -10.43 26.52
CA GLU A 276 -15.11 -9.09 27.07
C GLU A 276 -13.72 -8.97 27.72
N VAL A 277 -13.29 -10.01 28.45
CA VAL A 277 -11.98 -10.04 29.11
C VAL A 277 -10.86 -10.10 28.07
N MET A 278 -11.05 -10.91 27.02
CA MET A 278 -10.10 -11.03 25.90
C MET A 278 -9.99 -9.71 25.13
N ALA A 279 -11.13 -9.09 24.81
CA ALA A 279 -11.18 -7.78 24.15
C ALA A 279 -10.45 -6.72 24.98
N ALA A 280 -10.73 -6.65 26.29
CA ALA A 280 -10.08 -5.68 27.17
C ALA A 280 -8.57 -5.90 27.27
N ALA A 281 -8.09 -7.15 27.23
CA ALA A 281 -6.66 -7.45 27.17
C ALA A 281 -6.04 -6.98 25.84
N ALA A 282 -6.64 -7.35 24.70
CA ALA A 282 -6.16 -6.93 23.39
C ALA A 282 -6.09 -5.41 23.24
N VAL A 283 -7.09 -4.68 23.75
CA VAL A 283 -7.11 -3.22 23.72
C VAL A 283 -5.96 -2.63 24.56
N ARG A 284 -5.72 -3.16 25.77
CA ARG A 284 -4.60 -2.71 26.61
C ARG A 284 -3.25 -2.92 25.93
N ASP A 285 -3.06 -4.09 25.30
CA ASP A 285 -1.81 -4.44 24.62
C ASP A 285 -1.55 -3.48 23.45
N VAL A 286 -2.58 -3.19 22.65
CA VAL A 286 -2.47 -2.23 21.54
C VAL A 286 -2.14 -0.82 22.02
N MET A 287 -2.80 -0.36 23.08
CA MET A 287 -2.56 0.97 23.64
C MET A 287 -1.19 1.12 24.31
N ALA A 288 -0.53 0.01 24.67
CA ALA A 288 0.81 0.03 25.25
C ALA A 288 1.89 0.40 24.21
N VAL A 289 1.63 0.19 22.92
CA VAL A 289 2.53 0.53 21.83
C VAL A 289 2.24 1.95 21.33
N ALA A 290 3.28 2.79 21.34
CA ALA A 290 3.21 4.15 20.80
C ALA A 290 3.67 4.18 19.35
N GLY A 291 3.04 5.02 18.54
CA GLY A 291 3.65 5.52 17.32
C GLY A 291 4.69 6.60 17.63
N THR A 292 5.22 7.19 16.56
CA THR A 292 6.19 8.30 16.62
C THR A 292 5.52 9.57 17.15
N ASN A 293 4.33 9.91 16.67
CA ASN A 293 3.61 11.13 17.07
C ASN A 293 2.27 10.84 17.77
N HIS A 294 1.71 9.64 17.56
CA HIS A 294 0.37 9.29 18.02
C HIS A 294 0.35 8.02 18.88
N ARG A 295 -0.78 7.83 19.57
CA ARG A 295 -1.09 6.63 20.36
C ARG A 295 -2.52 6.21 20.09
N HIS A 296 -2.76 4.90 20.05
CA HIS A 296 -4.11 4.38 19.97
C HIS A 296 -4.92 4.75 21.22
N GLN A 297 -6.18 5.10 21.03
CA GLN A 297 -7.12 5.40 22.10
C GLN A 297 -8.38 4.57 21.92
N ALA A 298 -8.76 3.82 22.95
CA ALA A 298 -9.98 3.02 22.91
C ALA A 298 -11.24 3.89 23.02
N PHE A 299 -12.34 3.38 22.46
CA PHE A 299 -13.69 3.93 22.54
C PHE A 299 -14.70 2.77 22.49
N PRO A 300 -15.98 2.99 22.84
CA PRO A 300 -16.95 1.90 23.01
C PRO A 300 -17.09 0.95 21.82
N ALA A 301 -17.03 1.47 20.59
CA ALA A 301 -17.12 0.65 19.39
C ALA A 301 -15.98 -0.38 19.27
N VAL A 302 -14.75 -0.07 19.73
CA VAL A 302 -13.63 -1.03 19.75
C VAL A 302 -13.98 -2.24 20.60
N MET A 303 -14.47 -2.00 21.81
CA MET A 303 -14.85 -3.06 22.73
C MET A 303 -15.97 -3.91 22.14
N ALA A 304 -16.99 -3.28 21.55
CA ALA A 304 -18.09 -4.01 20.92
C ALA A 304 -17.61 -4.94 19.79
N VAL A 305 -16.73 -4.46 18.90
CA VAL A 305 -16.18 -5.26 17.79
C VAL A 305 -15.34 -6.42 18.31
N LEU A 306 -14.39 -6.15 19.22
CA LEU A 306 -13.46 -7.17 19.69
C LEU A 306 -14.11 -8.19 20.65
N THR A 307 -15.19 -7.82 21.32
CA THR A 307 -16.01 -8.76 22.09
C THR A 307 -16.90 -9.61 21.19
N ALA A 308 -17.42 -9.07 20.09
CA ALA A 308 -18.25 -9.84 19.16
C ALA A 308 -17.45 -10.87 18.34
N PHE A 309 -16.19 -10.55 18.01
CA PHE A 309 -15.33 -11.39 17.18
C PHE A 309 -13.88 -11.46 17.72
N PRO A 310 -13.66 -12.01 18.92
CA PRO A 310 -12.33 -12.07 19.51
C PRO A 310 -11.42 -13.04 18.76
N ALA A 311 -10.26 -12.56 18.32
CA ALA A 311 -9.18 -13.40 17.77
C ALA A 311 -9.57 -14.26 16.56
N LEU A 312 -10.52 -13.81 15.75
CA LEU A 312 -10.98 -14.51 14.54
C LEU A 312 -9.83 -14.67 13.53
N VAL A 313 -9.66 -15.87 12.96
CA VAL A 313 -8.65 -16.14 11.91
C VAL A 313 -9.31 -16.79 10.70
N GLY A 314 -9.69 -15.96 9.73
CA GLY A 314 -10.39 -16.35 8.52
C GLY A 314 -9.49 -17.12 7.55
N ALA A 315 -9.95 -18.31 7.15
CA ALA A 315 -9.29 -19.12 6.14
C ALA A 315 -9.94 -19.04 4.74
N ARG A 316 -11.18 -18.52 4.66
CA ARG A 316 -11.93 -18.38 3.40
C ARG A 316 -11.10 -17.60 2.38
N ARG A 317 -11.00 -18.15 1.18
CA ARG A 317 -10.24 -17.59 0.07
C ARG A 317 -10.84 -18.02 -1.25
N GLY A 318 -10.88 -17.13 -2.23
CA GLY A 318 -11.30 -17.47 -3.59
C GLY A 318 -12.07 -16.34 -4.25
N ALA A 319 -12.68 -16.64 -5.39
CA ALA A 319 -13.52 -15.68 -6.08
C ALA A 319 -14.69 -15.21 -5.21
N GLY A 320 -14.87 -13.89 -5.12
CA GLY A 320 -16.03 -13.26 -4.49
C GLY A 320 -17.07 -12.77 -5.49
N ALA A 321 -18.09 -12.07 -5.00
CA ALA A 321 -19.14 -11.49 -5.84
C ALA A 321 -18.60 -10.44 -6.81
N GLU A 322 -17.63 -9.63 -6.38
CA GLU A 322 -17.08 -8.50 -7.12
C GLU A 322 -15.54 -8.47 -7.03
N VAL A 323 -14.97 -8.75 -5.86
CA VAL A 323 -13.52 -8.80 -5.60
C VAL A 323 -13.10 -10.13 -4.99
N TRP A 324 -11.80 -10.45 -5.07
CA TRP A 324 -11.23 -11.65 -4.48
C TRP A 324 -11.32 -11.61 -2.95
N ILE A 325 -11.79 -12.72 -2.38
CA ILE A 325 -11.88 -12.90 -0.93
C ILE A 325 -10.50 -13.28 -0.43
N SER A 326 -9.89 -12.37 0.33
CA SER A 326 -8.61 -12.60 1.00
C SER A 326 -8.82 -13.14 2.41
N ARG A 327 -7.84 -13.92 2.90
CA ARG A 327 -7.79 -14.29 4.31
C ARG A 327 -7.62 -13.05 5.18
N PHE A 328 -8.32 -12.99 6.29
CA PHE A 328 -8.19 -11.90 7.25
C PHE A 328 -8.22 -12.42 8.68
N ASP A 329 -7.78 -11.58 9.61
CA ASP A 329 -7.91 -11.84 11.03
C ASP A 329 -8.43 -10.60 11.77
N ILE A 330 -9.08 -10.84 12.91
CA ILE A 330 -9.45 -9.81 13.90
C ILE A 330 -8.50 -9.97 15.09
N ARG A 331 -7.21 -9.67 14.84
CA ARG A 331 -6.15 -9.70 15.85
C ARG A 331 -5.42 -8.35 15.88
N PRO A 332 -5.83 -7.44 16.77
CA PRO A 332 -5.28 -6.09 16.84
C PRO A 332 -3.76 -6.04 17.07
N HIS A 333 -3.19 -7.03 17.78
CA HIS A 333 -1.75 -7.09 18.05
C HIS A 333 -0.90 -7.15 16.76
N ALA A 334 -1.45 -7.71 15.68
CA ALA A 334 -0.74 -7.86 14.41
C ALA A 334 -0.55 -6.52 13.67
N VAL A 335 -1.20 -5.45 14.13
CA VAL A 335 -1.21 -4.12 13.54
C VAL A 335 -1.06 -3.04 14.62
N THR A 336 -0.41 -3.38 15.74
CA THR A 336 -0.29 -2.47 16.90
C THR A 336 0.61 -1.25 16.68
N HIS A 337 1.44 -1.28 15.63
CA HIS A 337 2.33 -0.19 15.24
C HIS A 337 1.69 0.67 14.14
N SER A 338 0.39 0.93 14.24
CA SER A 338 -0.36 1.66 13.20
C SER A 338 -0.90 3.01 13.70
N ALA A 339 -0.34 3.54 14.78
CA ALA A 339 -0.89 4.71 15.46
C ALA A 339 -0.80 5.99 14.63
N ASP A 340 0.33 6.22 13.97
CA ASP A 340 0.51 7.41 13.10
C ASP A 340 -0.29 7.27 11.81
N THR A 341 -0.33 6.07 11.25
CA THR A 341 -1.09 5.70 10.06
C THR A 341 -2.59 5.94 10.27
N LEU A 342 -3.13 5.43 11.37
CA LEU A 342 -4.54 5.61 11.69
C LEU A 342 -4.86 7.03 12.14
N ALA A 343 -3.91 7.76 12.73
CA ALA A 343 -4.10 9.18 13.05
C ALA A 343 -4.16 10.05 11.78
N ASP A 344 -3.31 9.80 10.78
CA ASP A 344 -3.37 10.45 9.46
C ASP A 344 -4.74 10.25 8.82
N PHE A 345 -5.23 9.01 8.80
CA PHE A 345 -6.53 8.72 8.21
C PHE A 345 -7.71 9.24 9.07
N ALA A 346 -7.60 9.21 10.40
CA ALA A 346 -8.59 9.79 11.31
C ALA A 346 -8.77 11.29 11.10
N ALA A 347 -7.69 12.02 10.80
CA ALA A 347 -7.75 13.45 10.49
C ALA A 347 -8.57 13.73 9.21
N VAL A 348 -8.54 12.83 8.23
CA VAL A 348 -9.35 12.90 7.00
C VAL A 348 -10.81 12.56 7.29
N LEU A 349 -11.08 11.52 8.10
CA LEU A 349 -12.44 11.09 8.43
C LEU A 349 -13.16 12.01 9.43
N GLY A 350 -12.40 12.78 10.21
CA GLY A 350 -12.94 13.54 11.35
C GLY A 350 -13.42 12.64 12.49
N ALA A 351 -12.93 11.40 12.58
CA ALA A 351 -13.32 10.40 13.58
C ALA A 351 -12.11 9.59 14.04
N ARG A 352 -12.05 9.27 15.33
CA ARG A 352 -10.95 8.45 15.89
C ARG A 352 -11.01 7.03 15.35
N LEU A 353 -9.85 6.43 15.08
CA LEU A 353 -9.69 5.07 14.58
C LEU A 353 -8.91 4.18 15.55
N PHE A 354 -9.22 2.88 15.55
CA PHE A 354 -8.52 1.86 16.30
C PHE A 354 -8.30 0.60 15.44
N PRO A 355 -7.11 -0.01 15.46
CA PRO A 355 -6.83 -1.17 14.64
C PRO A 355 -7.52 -2.42 15.21
N ILE A 356 -8.16 -3.20 14.35
CA ILE A 356 -8.87 -4.43 14.75
C ILE A 356 -8.23 -5.70 14.19
N GLY A 357 -7.44 -5.61 13.13
CA GLY A 357 -6.80 -6.77 12.53
C GLY A 357 -6.23 -6.49 11.14
N SER A 358 -6.11 -7.53 10.31
CA SER A 358 -5.43 -7.44 9.01
C SER A 358 -5.95 -8.42 7.97
N GLU A 359 -5.90 -8.04 6.69
CA GLU A 359 -5.94 -8.97 5.54
C GLU A 359 -4.51 -9.37 5.15
N GLN A 360 -4.06 -10.54 5.61
CA GLN A 360 -2.74 -11.14 5.31
C GLN A 360 -1.54 -10.20 5.48
N GLN A 361 -1.56 -9.28 6.45
CA GLN A 361 -0.51 -8.26 6.63
C GLN A 361 -0.36 -7.29 5.43
N HIS A 362 -1.26 -7.33 4.45
CA HIS A 362 -1.31 -6.39 3.32
C HIS A 362 -2.20 -5.19 3.65
N SER A 363 -3.36 -5.43 4.26
CA SER A 363 -4.28 -4.37 4.70
C SER A 363 -4.36 -4.29 6.23
N ILE A 364 -4.51 -3.08 6.76
CA ILE A 364 -4.90 -2.83 8.17
C ILE A 364 -6.42 -2.68 8.19
N LEU A 365 -7.08 -3.46 9.04
CA LEU A 365 -8.49 -3.29 9.35
C LEU A 365 -8.62 -2.39 10.58
N ALA A 366 -9.49 -1.39 10.51
CA ALA A 366 -9.73 -0.45 11.60
C ALA A 366 -11.22 -0.18 11.81
N VAL A 367 -11.60 0.09 13.05
CA VAL A 367 -12.93 0.60 13.42
C VAL A 367 -12.82 2.05 13.84
N ASP A 368 -13.83 2.85 13.51
CA ASP A 368 -13.92 4.22 14.02
C ASP A 368 -14.83 4.35 15.25
N GLU A 369 -14.86 5.53 15.86
CA GLU A 369 -15.66 5.76 17.07
C GLU A 369 -17.19 5.66 16.88
N HIS A 370 -17.66 5.64 15.64
CA HIS A 370 -19.05 5.41 15.28
C HIS A 370 -19.36 3.93 14.98
N GLY A 371 -18.36 3.05 14.97
CA GLY A 371 -18.50 1.63 14.66
C GLY A 371 -18.29 1.27 13.20
N ARG A 372 -17.98 2.25 12.34
CA ARG A 372 -17.72 2.04 10.91
C ARG A 372 -16.39 1.34 10.72
N ILE A 373 -16.32 0.42 9.77
CA ILE A 373 -15.12 -0.39 9.51
C ILE A 373 -14.44 0.05 8.21
N PHE A 374 -13.11 0.15 8.26
CA PHE A 374 -12.28 0.55 7.15
C PHE A 374 -11.12 -0.43 6.94
N ALA A 375 -10.62 -0.48 5.71
CA ALA A 375 -9.38 -1.15 5.32
C ALA A 375 -8.39 -0.15 4.72
N LEU A 376 -7.12 -0.25 5.10
CA LEU A 376 -6.03 0.59 4.57
C LEU A 376 -4.92 -0.31 4.02
N ASP A 377 -4.64 -0.19 2.73
CA ASP A 377 -3.62 -0.96 2.02
C ASP A 377 -2.85 -0.11 1.01
N GLN A 378 -2.02 -0.75 0.20
CA GLN A 378 -1.22 -0.08 -0.85
C GLN A 378 -2.06 0.54 -1.98
N GLY A 379 -3.31 0.10 -2.16
CA GLY A 379 -4.23 0.63 -3.18
C GLY A 379 -5.11 1.77 -2.68
N GLY A 380 -5.14 2.02 -1.37
CA GLY A 380 -5.84 3.17 -0.77
C GLY A 380 -6.53 2.84 0.55
N GLU A 381 -7.53 3.66 0.86
CA GLU A 381 -8.40 3.53 2.02
C GLU A 381 -9.83 3.21 1.58
N TRP A 382 -10.49 2.30 2.30
CA TRP A 382 -11.74 1.67 1.84
C TRP A 382 -12.75 1.57 2.95
N PHE A 383 -14.00 1.92 2.67
CA PHE A 383 -15.13 1.76 3.61
C PHE A 383 -15.74 0.37 3.43
N LEU A 384 -15.63 -0.48 4.46
CA LEU A 384 -16.10 -1.86 4.42
C LEU A 384 -17.56 -2.01 4.85
N GLY A 385 -18.02 -1.18 5.79
CA GLY A 385 -19.37 -1.28 6.32
C GLY A 385 -19.66 -0.31 7.45
N GLN A 386 -20.95 -0.03 7.68
CA GLN A 386 -21.42 0.85 8.78
C GLN A 386 -21.20 0.23 10.17
N ASP A 387 -21.04 -1.10 10.22
CA ASP A 387 -20.76 -1.88 11.41
C ASP A 387 -19.93 -3.12 11.03
N ILE A 388 -19.51 -3.89 12.05
CA ILE A 388 -18.70 -5.09 11.87
C ILE A 388 -19.42 -6.19 11.09
N ASP A 389 -20.74 -6.34 11.25
CA ASP A 389 -21.49 -7.37 10.54
C ASP A 389 -21.55 -7.09 9.04
N SER A 390 -21.81 -5.83 8.67
CA SER A 390 -21.76 -5.35 7.29
C SER A 390 -20.37 -5.51 6.70
N ALA A 391 -19.32 -5.19 7.45
CA ALA A 391 -17.94 -5.35 7.01
C ALA A 391 -17.56 -6.83 6.78
N LEU A 392 -18.00 -7.73 7.67
CA LEU A 392 -17.78 -9.18 7.51
C LEU A 392 -18.52 -9.72 6.29
N ASN A 393 -19.74 -9.24 6.01
CA ASN A 393 -20.43 -9.56 4.75
C ASN A 393 -19.61 -9.09 3.54
N THR A 394 -19.13 -7.85 3.54
CA THR A 394 -18.28 -7.30 2.46
C THR A 394 -17.05 -8.18 2.21
N LEU A 395 -16.29 -8.50 3.27
CA LEU A 395 -15.06 -9.29 3.18
C LEU A 395 -15.32 -10.74 2.76
N LEU A 396 -16.31 -11.40 3.39
CA LEU A 396 -16.53 -12.84 3.20
C LEU A 396 -17.37 -13.17 1.97
N LEU A 397 -18.17 -12.24 1.44
CA LEU A 397 -18.86 -12.40 0.16
C LEU A 397 -18.06 -11.80 -1.00
N GLY A 398 -17.02 -11.01 -0.71
CA GLY A 398 -16.17 -10.37 -1.70
C GLY A 398 -16.91 -9.29 -2.47
N HIS A 399 -17.63 -8.41 -1.76
CA HIS A 399 -18.22 -7.21 -2.34
C HIS A 399 -17.15 -6.12 -2.51
N ALA A 400 -17.27 -5.31 -3.56
CA ALA A 400 -16.35 -4.22 -3.80
C ALA A 400 -16.66 -3.06 -2.82
N PRO A 401 -15.76 -2.74 -1.87
CA PRO A 401 -16.00 -1.61 -0.98
C PRO A 401 -15.76 -0.28 -1.69
N THR A 402 -16.42 0.77 -1.20
CA THR A 402 -16.21 2.12 -1.73
C THR A 402 -14.87 2.67 -1.25
N ARG A 403 -14.11 3.29 -2.17
CA ARG A 403 -12.86 3.98 -1.83
C ARG A 403 -13.17 5.29 -1.11
N VAL A 404 -12.43 5.56 -0.05
CA VAL A 404 -12.45 6.85 0.64
C VAL A 404 -11.54 7.81 -0.10
N ARG A 405 -12.07 8.96 -0.48
CA ARG A 405 -11.31 10.04 -1.14
C ARG A 405 -10.46 10.81 -0.14
N ASP A 406 -9.51 11.58 -0.64
CA ASP A 406 -8.62 12.40 0.21
C ASP A 406 -9.35 13.54 0.94
N ASP A 407 -10.62 13.82 0.60
CA ASP A 407 -11.51 14.73 1.33
C ASP A 407 -12.37 14.03 2.39
N GLY A 408 -12.20 12.72 2.57
CA GLY A 408 -12.94 11.91 3.53
C GLY A 408 -14.32 11.47 3.08
N THR A 409 -14.71 11.68 1.81
CA THR A 409 -16.00 11.20 1.26
C THR A 409 -15.86 9.80 0.66
N TRP A 410 -16.96 9.02 0.67
CA TRP A 410 -17.09 7.73 -0.03
C TRP A 410 -18.50 7.54 -0.57
#